data_AF-R8CMK9-F1
#
_entry.id   AF-R8CMK9-F1
#
_cell.length_a   1.000
_cell.length_b   1.000
_cell.length_c   1.000
_cell.angle_alpha   90.00
_cell.angle_beta   90.00
_cell.angle_gamma   90.00
#
_symmetry.space_group_name_H-M   'P 1'
#
loop_
_entity.id
_entity.type
_entity.pdbx_description
1 polymer ?
#
loop_
_entity_poly.entity_id
_entity_poly.type
_entity_poly.pdbx_seq_one_letter_code
_entity_poly.pdbx_strand_id
1 'polypeptide(L)'
;MNTYLFRTKGIDNRYYPDKVDKYAFNENAPNCNQLKKDIESKGIKYYLYLISTGEIVERGIVTSYTSEEDMYYAIFEEREFLNPSIKLPKWPSPEKGIIPLFEKDIKEIEESI
;
A
#
# COMPACT_ATOMS: atom_id res chain seq x y z
N MET A 1 4.54 -6.92 -13.13
CA MET A 1 3.75 -6.96 -11.88
C MET A 1 3.05 -5.61 -11.73
N ASN A 2 1.79 -5.55 -11.29
CA ASN A 2 1.10 -4.26 -11.12
C ASN A 2 1.51 -3.66 -9.77
N THR A 3 1.53 -2.33 -9.67
CA THR A 3 2.01 -1.63 -8.48
C THR A 3 0.92 -0.73 -7.93
N TYR A 4 0.75 -0.75 -6.62
CA TYR A 4 -0.27 0.01 -5.92
C TYR A 4 0.32 0.87 -4.79
N LEU A 5 -0.28 2.02 -4.55
CA LEU A 5 -0.07 2.81 -3.35
C LEU A 5 -1.17 2.48 -2.35
N PHE A 6 -0.77 1.90 -1.22
CA PHE A 6 -1.63 1.64 -0.07
C PHE A 6 -1.56 2.82 0.87
N ARG A 7 -2.70 3.42 1.16
CA ARG A 7 -2.78 4.61 1.99
C ARG A 7 -3.35 4.26 3.34
N THR A 8 -2.58 4.52 4.37
CA THR A 8 -3.02 4.33 5.75
C THR A 8 -2.90 5.65 6.50
N LYS A 9 -3.83 5.91 7.43
CA LYS A 9 -3.66 7.04 8.34
C LYS A 9 -2.52 6.81 9.34
N GLY A 10 -2.02 5.58 9.41
CA GLY A 10 -1.19 5.13 10.51
C GLY A 10 -2.03 5.09 11.78
N ILE A 11 -2.15 3.92 12.38
CA ILE A 11 -2.35 3.87 13.83
C ILE A 11 -0.95 4.14 14.40
N ASP A 12 -0.85 5.08 15.35
CA ASP A 12 0.38 5.53 16.02
C ASP A 12 1.43 4.40 16.16
N ASN A 13 2.59 4.57 15.51
CA ASN A 13 3.71 3.59 15.49
C ASN A 13 4.25 3.24 16.89
N ARG A 14 3.76 3.88 17.96
CA ARG A 14 4.16 3.61 19.35
C ARG A 14 3.60 2.31 19.94
N TYR A 15 2.64 1.63 19.30
CA TYR A 15 1.97 0.47 19.93
C TYR A 15 2.07 -0.87 19.19
N TYR A 16 2.44 -0.94 17.91
CA TYR A 16 2.42 -2.20 17.15
C TYR A 16 3.46 -2.30 16.02
N PRO A 17 4.77 -2.36 16.33
CA PRO A 17 5.81 -2.57 15.32
C PRO A 17 5.73 -3.95 14.62
N ASP A 18 5.07 -4.96 15.21
CA ASP A 18 5.06 -6.35 14.71
C ASP A 18 3.69 -6.86 14.18
N LYS A 19 2.64 -6.03 14.12
CA LYS A 19 1.25 -6.55 13.91
C LYS A 19 0.52 -6.13 12.64
N VAL A 20 1.12 -5.35 11.76
CA VAL A 20 0.49 -5.05 10.47
C VAL A 20 1.20 -5.89 9.39
N ASP A 21 0.88 -7.17 9.38
CA ASP A 21 1.23 -8.14 8.34
C ASP A 21 0.29 -8.06 7.13
N LYS A 22 -0.75 -7.22 7.23
CA LYS A 22 -1.80 -7.12 6.22
C LYS A 22 -2.36 -5.70 6.06
N TYR A 23 -2.74 -5.35 4.83
CA TYR A 23 -3.45 -4.11 4.51
C TYR A 23 -4.96 -4.36 4.39
N ALA A 24 -5.76 -3.70 5.22
CA ALA A 24 -7.21 -3.85 5.24
C ALA A 24 -7.89 -2.97 4.16
N PHE A 25 -8.84 -3.54 3.41
CA PHE A 25 -9.66 -2.84 2.43
C PHE A 25 -11.08 -3.45 2.35
N ASN A 26 -12.05 -2.72 1.84
CA ASN A 26 -13.43 -3.19 1.69
C ASN A 26 -13.85 -3.28 0.22
N GLU A 27 -14.96 -3.95 -0.08
CA GLU A 27 -15.48 -4.09 -1.45
C GLU A 27 -15.80 -2.75 -2.12
N ASN A 28 -16.21 -1.78 -1.31
CA ASN A 28 -16.58 -0.45 -1.75
C ASN A 28 -15.35 0.44 -2.02
N ALA A 29 -14.13 -0.03 -1.72
CA ALA A 29 -12.92 0.72 -1.95
C ALA A 29 -12.66 0.82 -3.46
N PRO A 30 -12.31 2.01 -3.98
CA PRO A 30 -11.88 2.14 -5.36
C PRO A 30 -10.80 1.12 -5.71
N ASN A 31 -10.94 0.47 -6.87
CA ASN A 31 -10.03 -0.55 -7.39
C ASN A 31 -9.94 -1.86 -6.58
N CYS A 32 -10.80 -2.10 -5.58
CA CYS A 32 -10.82 -3.34 -4.80
C CYS A 32 -10.86 -4.61 -5.68
N ASN A 33 -11.82 -4.68 -6.61
CA ASN A 33 -11.96 -5.84 -7.48
C ASN A 33 -10.76 -6.04 -8.42
N GLN A 34 -10.10 -4.96 -8.86
CA GLN A 34 -8.90 -5.07 -9.69
C GLN A 34 -7.71 -5.52 -8.84
N LEU A 35 -7.55 -4.98 -7.63
CA LEU A 35 -6.51 -5.39 -6.69
C LEU A 35 -6.58 -6.89 -6.41
N LYS A 36 -7.76 -7.43 -6.09
CA LYS A 36 -7.96 -8.87 -5.83
C LYS A 36 -7.51 -9.73 -7.03
N LYS A 37 -7.95 -9.38 -8.24
CA LYS A 37 -7.56 -10.06 -9.49
C LYS A 37 -6.05 -9.99 -9.73
N ASP A 38 -5.43 -8.84 -9.46
CA ASP A 38 -4.00 -8.67 -9.67
C ASP A 38 -3.18 -9.50 -8.67
N ILE A 39 -3.61 -9.54 -7.41
CA ILE A 39 -3.01 -10.39 -6.37
C ILE A 39 -3.07 -11.86 -6.79
N GLU A 40 -4.27 -12.37 -7.14
CA GLU A 40 -4.50 -13.77 -7.53
C GLU A 40 -3.72 -14.20 -8.78
N SER A 41 -3.51 -13.29 -9.73
CA SER A 41 -2.90 -13.64 -11.01
C SER A 41 -1.38 -13.73 -10.94
N LYS A 42 -0.72 -12.77 -10.29
CA LYS A 42 0.75 -12.63 -10.34
C LYS A 42 1.35 -11.91 -9.13
N GLY A 43 0.57 -11.66 -8.09
CA GLY A 43 0.92 -10.75 -7.02
C GLY A 43 1.02 -9.29 -7.47
N ILE A 44 1.24 -8.40 -6.50
CA ILE A 44 1.44 -6.97 -6.73
C ILE A 44 2.66 -6.46 -5.96
N LYS A 45 3.25 -5.38 -6.46
CA LYS A 45 4.12 -4.51 -5.66
C LYS A 45 3.25 -3.49 -4.93
N TYR A 46 3.60 -3.14 -3.71
CA TYR A 46 2.98 -2.02 -3.02
C TYR A 46 4.00 -1.03 -2.49
N TYR A 47 3.55 0.21 -2.31
CA TYR A 47 4.15 1.22 -1.46
C TYR A 47 3.15 1.61 -0.38
N LEU A 48 3.59 1.74 0.87
CA LEU A 48 2.77 2.19 1.98
C LEU A 48 2.99 3.68 2.21
N TYR A 49 1.92 4.45 2.05
CA TYR A 49 1.90 5.89 2.28
C TYR A 49 1.18 6.23 3.59
N LEU A 50 1.88 6.92 4.48
CA LEU A 50 1.32 7.46 5.72
C LEU A 50 0.70 8.83 5.47
N ILE A 51 -0.62 8.92 5.60
CA ILE A 51 -1.36 10.18 5.41
C ILE A 51 -0.97 11.22 6.46
N SER A 52 -0.61 10.80 7.67
CA SER A 52 -0.26 11.69 8.78
C SER A 52 1.06 12.43 8.57
N THR A 53 2.05 11.79 7.97
CA THR A 53 3.38 12.40 7.70
C THR A 53 3.55 12.83 6.25
N GLY A 54 2.68 12.34 5.34
CA GLY A 54 2.77 12.63 3.92
C GLY A 54 3.91 11.88 3.22
N GLU A 55 4.32 10.74 3.77
CA GLU A 55 5.53 10.02 3.36
C GLU A 55 5.23 8.58 2.93
N ILE A 56 6.02 8.06 1.99
CA ILE A 56 6.13 6.62 1.76
C ILE A 56 7.15 6.07 2.75
N VAL A 57 6.73 5.07 3.51
CA VAL A 57 7.53 4.50 4.61
C VAL A 57 7.93 3.04 4.37
N GLU A 58 7.29 2.37 3.42
CA GLU A 58 7.49 0.95 3.17
C GLU A 58 7.20 0.62 1.71
N ARG A 59 7.89 -0.37 1.18
CA ARG A 59 7.55 -1.05 -0.07
C ARG A 59 7.58 -2.56 0.11
N GLY A 60 6.91 -3.29 -0.76
CA GLY A 60 6.89 -4.73 -0.64
C GLY A 60 6.07 -5.44 -1.71
N ILE A 61 5.81 -6.72 -1.46
CA ILE A 61 5.03 -7.59 -2.34
C ILE A 61 3.83 -8.18 -1.57
N VAL A 62 2.69 -8.27 -2.26
CA VAL A 62 1.50 -9.00 -1.81
C VAL A 62 1.17 -10.06 -2.86
N THR A 63 1.06 -11.32 -2.44
CA THR A 63 0.68 -12.46 -3.31
C THR A 63 -0.60 -13.15 -2.90
N SER A 64 -1.16 -12.81 -1.72
CA SER A 64 -2.42 -13.35 -1.26
C SER A 64 -3.25 -12.30 -0.52
N TYR A 65 -4.54 -12.56 -0.41
CA TYR A 65 -5.42 -11.83 0.47
C TYR A 65 -6.38 -12.78 1.18
N THR A 66 -6.85 -12.40 2.36
CA THR A 66 -7.92 -13.09 3.08
C THR A 66 -9.17 -12.23 3.16
N SER A 67 -10.30 -12.86 3.45
CA SER A 67 -11.56 -12.17 3.75
C SER A 67 -12.02 -12.57 5.15
N GLU A 68 -12.30 -11.59 6.00
CA GLU A 68 -12.90 -11.81 7.32
C GLU A 68 -14.08 -10.83 7.45
N GLU A 69 -15.28 -11.38 7.66
CA GLU A 69 -16.54 -10.60 7.69
C GLU A 69 -16.71 -9.74 6.43
N ASP A 70 -16.89 -8.43 6.58
CA ASP A 70 -17.10 -7.45 5.51
C ASP A 70 -15.79 -6.80 5.01
N MET A 71 -14.64 -7.36 5.39
CA MET A 71 -13.31 -6.80 5.12
C MET A 71 -12.40 -7.80 4.42
N TYR A 72 -11.52 -7.26 3.58
CA TYR A 72 -10.45 -7.97 2.90
C TYR A 72 -9.10 -7.50 3.45
N TYR A 73 -8.14 -8.41 3.44
CA TYR A 73 -6.81 -8.16 3.97
C TYR A 73 -5.75 -8.65 2.99
N ALA A 74 -5.01 -7.73 2.37
CA ALA A 74 -3.87 -8.04 1.51
C ALA A 74 -2.68 -8.42 2.39
N ILE A 75 -2.18 -9.65 2.28
CA ILE A 75 -1.12 -10.19 3.13
C ILE A 75 0.24 -9.80 2.56
N PHE A 76 1.06 -9.14 3.35
CA PHE A 76 2.41 -8.73 2.97
C PHE A 76 3.36 -9.94 3.03
N GLU A 77 3.96 -10.29 1.89
CA GLU A 77 4.93 -11.39 1.79
C GLU A 77 6.37 -10.88 1.96
N GLU A 78 6.74 -9.85 1.20
CA GLU A 78 8.03 -9.19 1.29
C GLU A 78 7.84 -7.74 1.71
N ARG A 79 8.70 -7.24 2.60
CA ARG A 79 8.60 -5.90 3.17
C ARG A 79 9.97 -5.26 3.33
N GLU A 80 10.09 -4.01 2.93
CA GLU A 80 11.26 -3.18 3.12
C GLU A 80 10.82 -1.81 3.62
N PHE A 81 11.21 -1.46 4.84
CA PHE A 81 11.00 -0.13 5.41
C PHE A 81 12.01 0.86 4.82
N LEU A 82 11.52 2.01 4.39
CA LEU A 82 12.34 3.05 3.76
C LEU A 82 12.92 4.00 4.82
N ASN A 83 14.25 4.09 4.87
CA ASN A 83 14.98 4.99 5.75
C ASN A 83 16.10 5.71 4.97
N PRO A 84 15.96 7.01 4.65
CA PRO A 84 14.87 7.90 5.06
C PRO A 84 13.54 7.56 4.35
N SER A 85 12.43 7.94 4.97
CA SER A 85 11.12 7.87 4.31
C SER A 85 11.02 8.95 3.22
N ILE A 86 10.26 8.67 2.15
CA ILE A 86 10.19 9.54 0.97
C ILE A 86 9.01 10.49 1.12
N LYS A 87 9.25 11.80 1.07
CA LYS A 87 8.17 12.78 0.90
C LYS A 87 7.72 12.80 -0.55
N LEU A 88 6.43 12.59 -0.79
CA LEU A 88 5.84 12.80 -2.11
C LEU A 88 5.31 14.24 -2.23
N PRO A 89 5.98 15.13 -2.99
CA PRO A 89 5.65 16.56 -3.00
C PRO A 89 4.39 16.93 -3.78
N LYS A 90 3.78 16.03 -4.55
CA LYS A 90 2.78 16.40 -5.58
C LYS A 90 1.47 15.62 -5.61
N TRP A 91 1.24 14.70 -4.69
CA TRP A 91 0.02 13.90 -4.73
C TRP A 91 -1.06 14.62 -3.92
N PRO A 92 -2.12 15.20 -4.56
CA PRO A 92 -3.21 15.81 -3.82
C PRO A 92 -3.77 14.73 -2.91
N SER A 93 -3.69 14.94 -1.59
CA SER A 93 -4.02 13.95 -0.56
C SER A 93 -5.27 13.18 -0.98
N PRO A 94 -5.13 11.95 -1.52
CA PRO A 94 -6.29 11.34 -2.14
C PRO A 94 -7.36 11.13 -1.06
N GLU A 95 -8.64 11.22 -1.34
CA GLU A 95 -9.62 10.73 -0.38
C GLU A 95 -9.51 9.20 -0.40
N LYS A 96 -9.14 8.58 0.73
CA LYS A 96 -9.05 7.13 1.03
C LYS A 96 -8.94 6.15 -0.17
N GLY A 97 -7.88 5.33 -0.27
CA GLY A 97 -7.97 4.19 -1.19
C GLY A 97 -6.70 3.48 -1.58
N ILE A 98 -6.91 2.39 -2.32
CA ILE A 98 -5.95 1.62 -3.10
C ILE A 98 -5.76 2.34 -4.44
N ILE A 99 -4.55 2.83 -4.71
CA ILE A 99 -4.29 3.62 -5.91
C ILE A 99 -3.34 2.86 -6.83
N PRO A 100 -3.79 2.40 -8.01
CA PRO A 100 -2.88 1.89 -9.03
C PRO A 100 -1.87 2.98 -9.41
N LEU A 101 -0.59 2.62 -9.47
CA LEU A 101 0.48 3.51 -9.89
C LEU A 101 0.83 3.27 -11.36
N PHE A 102 1.06 4.36 -12.10
CA PHE A 102 1.59 4.27 -13.45
C PHE A 102 3.12 4.23 -13.42
N GLU A 103 3.73 3.79 -14.52
CA GLU A 103 5.20 3.64 -14.63
C GLU A 103 5.97 4.91 -14.24
N LYS A 104 5.46 6.08 -14.63
CA LYS A 104 6.05 7.38 -14.27
C LYS A 104 6.10 7.62 -12.75
N ASP A 105 5.06 7.19 -12.04
CA ASP A 105 4.90 7.44 -10.61
C ASP A 105 5.81 6.50 -9.82
N ILE A 106 5.89 5.24 -10.28
CA ILE A 106 6.82 4.23 -9.75
C ILE A 106 8.25 4.72 -9.91
N LYS A 107 8.59 5.25 -11.09
CA LYS A 107 9.93 5.76 -11.37
C LYS A 107 10.29 6.94 -10.45
N GLU A 108 9.38 7.90 -10.26
CA GLU A 108 9.59 9.04 -9.36
C GLU A 108 9.84 8.58 -7.90
N ILE A 109 9.09 7.58 -7.43
CA ILE A 109 9.28 6.98 -6.11
C ILE A 109 10.65 6.30 -6.02
N GLU A 110 10.98 5.45 -6.98
CA GLU A 110 12.21 4.66 -6.96
C GLU A 110 13.48 5.50 -7.13
N GLU A 111 13.42 6.61 -7.87
CA GLU A 111 14.53 7.59 -7.96
C GLU A 111 14.74 8.38 -6.66
N SER A 112 13.78 8.32 -5.73
CA SER A 112 13.83 9.00 -4.43
C SER A 112 14.25 8.08 -3.27
N ILE A 113 14.51 6.79 -3.54
CA ILE A 113 15.05 5.79 -2.60
C ILE A 113 16.57 5.77 -2.72
#